data_AF-A0A227J5A0-F1
#
_entry.id   AF-A0A227J5A0-F1
#
_cell.length_a   1.000
_cell.length_b   1.000
_cell.length_c   1.000
_cell.angle_alpha   90.00
_cell.angle_beta   90.00
_cell.angle_gamma   90.00
#
_symmetry.space_group_name_H-M   'P 1'
#
loop_
_entity.id
_entity.type
_entity.pdbx_description
1 polymer ?
#
loop_
_entity_poly.entity_id
_entity_poly.type
_entity_poly.pdbx_seq_one_letter_code
_entity_poly.pdbx_strand_id
1 'polypeptide(L)'
;DIFLTETAQYADVVLPSCSFAEKSGHFTNTERRVQRVNAAVKAPGEAKEDWWIIQAIANAMGSDWHYQCVSEITSEIARVTPQYAGLRWDAITPNGVQWPSNKNNPNG
;
A
#
# COMPACT_ATOMS: atom_id res chain seq x y z
N ASP A 1 -13.60 -1.75 -6.34
CA ASP A 1 -13.38 -0.38 -6.86
C ASP A 1 -13.94 0.62 -5.85
N ILE A 2 -13.54 1.89 -5.94
CA ILE A 2 -14.04 2.99 -5.10
C ILE A 2 -15.38 3.55 -5.64
N PHE A 3 -15.66 3.36 -6.93
CA PHE A 3 -16.93 3.72 -7.57
C PHE A 3 -17.42 2.59 -8.50
N LEU A 4 -18.70 2.62 -8.86
CA LEU A 4 -19.22 1.75 -9.92
C LEU A 4 -18.81 2.32 -11.29
N THR A 5 -17.63 1.94 -11.73
CA THR A 5 -17.06 2.30 -13.04
C THR A 5 -17.71 1.49 -14.17
N GLU A 6 -17.53 1.91 -15.42
CA GLU A 6 -17.98 1.15 -16.59
C GLU A 6 -17.43 -0.28 -16.57
N THR A 7 -16.17 -0.46 -16.18
CA THR A 7 -15.57 -1.80 -15.99
C THR A 7 -16.27 -2.60 -14.89
N ALA A 8 -16.59 -1.97 -13.76
CA ALA A 8 -17.24 -2.63 -12.64
C ALA A 8 -18.70 -3.05 -12.97
N GLN A 9 -19.36 -2.41 -13.93
CA GLN A 9 -20.72 -2.80 -14.37
C GLN A 9 -20.76 -4.15 -15.10
N TYR A 10 -19.65 -4.57 -15.73
CA TYR A 10 -19.54 -5.86 -16.40
C TYR A 10 -18.91 -6.95 -15.52
N ALA A 11 -18.54 -6.63 -14.27
CA ALA A 11 -17.89 -7.57 -13.38
C ALA A 11 -18.90 -8.50 -12.70
N ASP A 12 -18.55 -9.78 -12.56
CA ASP A 12 -19.35 -10.74 -11.78
C ASP A 12 -19.35 -10.39 -10.28
N VAL A 13 -18.24 -9.82 -9.78
CA VAL A 13 -18.05 -9.46 -8.38
C VAL A 13 -17.33 -8.13 -8.28
N VAL A 14 -17.84 -7.23 -7.43
CA VAL A 14 -17.22 -5.95 -7.09
C VAL A 14 -16.96 -5.89 -5.59
N LEU A 15 -15.70 -5.73 -5.20
CA LEU A 15 -15.28 -5.56 -3.81
C LEU A 15 -15.01 -4.06 -3.53
N PRO A 16 -15.73 -3.44 -2.56
CA PRO A 16 -15.52 -2.03 -2.21
C PRO A 16 -14.14 -1.78 -1.59
N SER A 17 -13.40 -0.81 -2.13
CA SER A 17 -12.05 -0.46 -1.65
C SER A 17 -12.00 0.97 -1.10
N CYS A 18 -11.02 1.25 -0.24
CA CYS A 18 -10.73 2.59 0.28
C CYS A 18 -10.13 3.53 -0.79
N SER A 19 -10.58 4.79 -0.77
CA SER A 19 -9.92 5.88 -1.49
C SER A 19 -8.55 6.23 -0.87
N PHE A 20 -7.74 7.03 -1.56
CA PHE A 20 -6.43 7.43 -1.03
C PHE A 20 -6.53 8.23 0.28
N ALA A 21 -7.63 8.94 0.50
CA ALA A 21 -7.87 9.72 1.72
C ALA A 21 -8.26 8.84 2.92
N GLU A 22 -8.59 7.57 2.68
CA GLU A 22 -9.13 6.64 3.68
C GLU A 22 -8.13 5.56 4.10
N LYS A 23 -6.98 5.48 3.42
CA LYS A 23 -5.99 4.42 3.63
C LYS A 23 -4.60 4.95 3.94
N SER A 24 -3.82 4.12 4.62
CA SER A 24 -2.40 4.40 4.86
C SER A 24 -1.53 3.66 3.85
N GLY A 25 -0.40 4.23 3.48
CA GLY A 25 0.42 3.68 2.40
C GLY A 25 1.63 4.53 2.04
N HIS A 26 2.24 4.13 0.93
CA HIS A 26 3.21 4.96 0.24
C HIS A 26 2.74 5.24 -1.18
N PHE A 27 3.02 6.45 -1.67
CA PHE A 27 2.91 6.78 -3.08
C PHE A 27 4.31 7.03 -3.64
N THR A 28 4.62 6.46 -4.79
CA THR A 28 5.87 6.76 -5.50
C THR A 28 5.54 7.61 -6.71
N ASN A 29 6.05 8.84 -6.74
CA ASN A 29 5.80 9.76 -7.85
C ASN A 29 6.80 9.55 -9.01
N THR A 30 6.65 10.34 -10.07
CA THR A 30 7.45 10.26 -11.29
C THR A 30 8.94 10.59 -11.11
N GLU A 31 9.31 11.35 -10.08
CA GLU A 31 10.71 11.64 -9.72
C GLU A 31 11.31 10.61 -8.74
N ARG A 32 10.67 9.43 -8.60
CA ARG A 32 11.09 8.32 -7.73
C ARG A 32 10.98 8.62 -6.23
N ARG A 33 10.20 9.63 -5.84
CA ARG A 33 10.00 9.95 -4.42
C ARG A 33 8.90 9.09 -3.84
N VAL A 34 9.26 8.29 -2.84
CA VAL A 34 8.37 7.51 -1.99
C VAL A 34 7.88 8.40 -0.85
N GLN A 35 6.59 8.71 -0.80
CA GLN A 35 5.97 9.59 0.20
C GLN A 35 4.96 8.82 1.03
N ARG A 36 4.90 9.09 2.34
CA ARG A 36 3.91 8.47 3.23
C ARG A 36 2.55 9.13 3.07
N VAL A 37 1.54 8.29 2.93
CA VAL A 37 0.12 8.65 2.94
C VAL A 37 -0.48 8.08 4.23
N ASN A 38 -1.24 8.90 4.94
CA ASN A 38 -2.02 8.48 6.10
C ASN A 38 -3.50 8.68 5.81
N ALA A 39 -4.35 7.84 6.39
CA ALA A 39 -5.79 8.02 6.33
C ALA A 39 -6.17 9.36 6.99
N ALA A 40 -6.79 10.25 6.21
CA ALA A 40 -7.32 11.53 6.68
C ALA A 40 -8.77 11.40 7.17
N VAL A 41 -9.53 10.45 6.62
CA VAL A 41 -10.92 10.17 6.97
C VAL A 41 -11.14 8.65 7.12
N LYS A 42 -12.24 8.27 7.77
CA LYS A 42 -12.63 6.85 7.86
C LYS A 42 -13.24 6.39 6.54
N ALA A 43 -12.94 5.14 6.17
CA ALA A 43 -13.55 4.50 5.03
C ALA A 43 -15.09 4.45 5.17
N PRO A 44 -15.85 4.78 4.11
CA PRO A 44 -17.30 4.72 4.14
C PRO A 44 -17.81 3.28 4.05
N GLY A 45 -18.93 3.00 4.73
CA GLY A 45 -19.63 1.71 4.65
C GLY A 45 -18.74 0.52 4.99
N GLU A 46 -18.64 -0.43 4.06
CA GLU A 46 -17.88 -1.68 4.21
C GLU A 46 -16.52 -1.66 3.50
N ALA A 47 -16.09 -0.50 2.98
CA ALA A 47 -14.83 -0.39 2.26
C ALA A 47 -13.63 -0.82 3.12
N LYS A 48 -12.73 -1.57 2.49
CA LYS A 48 -11.48 -2.08 3.11
C LYS A 48 -10.27 -1.59 2.32
N GLU A 49 -9.11 -1.52 2.97
CA GLU A 49 -7.87 -1.23 2.27
C GLU A 49 -7.54 -2.35 1.27
N ASP A 50 -7.00 -2.01 0.10
CA ASP A 50 -6.80 -2.97 -0.99
C ASP A 50 -5.95 -4.18 -0.57
N TRP A 51 -4.89 -3.97 0.21
CA TRP A 51 -4.02 -5.06 0.66
C TRP A 51 -4.76 -6.04 1.57
N TRP A 52 -5.74 -5.57 2.36
CA TRP A 52 -6.54 -6.42 3.23
C TRP A 52 -7.45 -7.32 2.39
N ILE A 53 -8.07 -6.75 1.35
CA ILE A 53 -8.91 -7.50 0.41
C ILE A 53 -8.07 -8.58 -0.29
N ILE A 54 -6.88 -8.22 -0.77
CA ILE A 54 -5.97 -9.15 -1.44
C ILE A 54 -5.54 -10.27 -0.49
N GLN A 55 -5.17 -9.95 0.76
CA GLN A 55 -4.85 -10.95 1.78
C GLN A 55 -6.03 -11.89 2.06
N ALA A 56 -7.25 -11.35 2.19
CA ALA A 56 -8.44 -12.17 2.44
C ALA A 56 -8.71 -13.16 1.29
N ILE A 57 -8.55 -12.71 0.04
CA ILE A 57 -8.66 -13.57 -1.15
C ILE A 57 -7.55 -14.63 -1.16
N ALA A 58 -6.30 -14.23 -0.94
CA ALA A 58 -5.16 -15.15 -0.90
C ALA A 58 -5.36 -16.26 0.14
N ASN A 59 -5.83 -15.89 1.34
CA ASN A 59 -6.11 -16.84 2.41
C ASN A 59 -7.33 -17.73 2.11
N ALA A 60 -8.37 -17.21 1.47
CA ALA A 60 -9.48 -18.02 0.97
C ALA A 60 -9.04 -19.04 -0.10
N MET A 61 -7.97 -18.74 -0.84
CA MET A 61 -7.33 -19.65 -1.80
C MET A 61 -6.30 -20.60 -1.16
N GLY A 62 -6.14 -20.59 0.17
CA GLY A 62 -5.24 -21.48 0.91
C GLY A 62 -3.84 -20.92 1.16
N SER A 63 -3.63 -19.61 0.97
CA SER A 63 -2.42 -18.93 1.49
C SER A 63 -2.53 -18.74 3.00
N ASP A 64 -1.39 -18.48 3.65
CA ASP A 64 -1.31 -18.26 5.10
C ASP A 64 -0.68 -16.89 5.40
N TRP A 65 -1.28 -15.83 4.85
CA TRP A 65 -0.82 -14.45 5.00
C TRP A 65 -1.41 -13.80 6.24
N HIS A 66 -0.57 -13.12 7.02
CA HIS A 66 -0.93 -12.57 8.34
C HIS A 66 -0.53 -11.10 8.53
N TYR A 67 -0.46 -10.31 7.46
CA TYR A 67 -0.17 -8.88 7.57
C TYR A 67 -1.29 -8.17 8.35
N GLN A 68 -0.90 -7.41 9.36
CA GLN A 68 -1.78 -6.66 10.25
C GLN A 68 -1.77 -5.17 9.93
N CYS A 69 -0.69 -4.67 9.34
CA CYS A 69 -0.54 -3.27 8.99
C CYS A 69 0.45 -3.03 7.85
N VAL A 70 0.37 -1.83 7.28
CA VAL A 70 1.19 -1.41 6.13
C VAL A 70 2.69 -1.41 6.42
N SER A 71 3.10 -1.24 7.68
CA SER A 71 4.53 -1.26 8.07
C SER A 71 5.15 -2.65 7.89
N GLU A 72 4.39 -3.73 8.10
CA GLU A 72 4.85 -5.11 7.85
C GLU A 72 5.06 -5.36 6.36
N ILE A 73 4.11 -4.92 5.52
CA ILE A 73 4.23 -4.98 4.05
C ILE A 73 5.42 -4.16 3.57
N THR A 74 5.62 -2.96 4.12
CA THR A 74 6.78 -2.11 3.82
C THR A 74 8.10 -2.80 4.19
N SER A 75 8.13 -3.45 5.35
CA SER A 75 9.31 -4.17 5.83
C SER A 75 9.64 -5.38 4.95
N GLU A 76 8.62 -6.08 4.46
CA GLU A 76 8.81 -7.15 3.49
C GLU A 76 9.37 -6.64 2.16
N ILE A 77 8.77 -5.57 1.61
CA ILE A 77 9.24 -4.93 0.38
C ILE A 77 10.72 -4.53 0.53
N ALA A 78 11.10 -3.87 1.63
CA ALA A 78 12.48 -3.48 1.91
C ALA A 78 13.42 -4.68 2.03
N ARG A 79 12.95 -5.81 2.58
CA ARG A 79 13.73 -7.04 2.72
C ARG A 79 14.01 -7.71 1.36
N VAL A 80 13.04 -7.71 0.45
CA VAL A 80 13.16 -8.44 -0.83
C VAL A 80 13.62 -7.57 -2.00
N THR A 81 13.59 -6.24 -1.85
CA THR A 81 13.95 -5.29 -2.91
C THR A 81 15.19 -4.48 -2.52
N PRO A 82 16.38 -4.78 -3.07
CA PRO A 82 17.63 -4.11 -2.66
C PRO A 82 17.64 -2.58 -2.83
N GLN A 83 16.89 -2.05 -3.79
CA GLN A 83 16.76 -0.61 -4.01
C GLN A 83 15.92 0.08 -2.92
N TYR A 84 15.12 -0.67 -2.16
CA TYR A 84 14.26 -0.20 -1.08
C TYR A 84 14.76 -0.65 0.30
N ALA A 85 15.96 -1.24 0.39
CA ALA A 85 16.48 -1.84 1.63
C ALA A 85 16.56 -0.86 2.81
N GLY A 86 16.69 0.45 2.53
CA GLY A 86 16.69 1.52 3.53
C GLY A 86 15.31 2.02 3.94
N LEU A 87 14.23 1.64 3.23
CA LEU A 87 12.89 2.13 3.51
C LEU A 87 12.37 1.56 4.83
N ARG A 88 11.91 2.45 5.71
CA ARG A 88 11.25 2.12 6.97
C ARG A 88 9.99 2.98 7.09
N TRP A 89 8.88 2.36 7.49
CA TRP A 89 7.58 3.03 7.61
C TRP A 89 7.64 4.32 8.44
N ASP A 90 8.39 4.31 9.56
CA ASP A 90 8.51 5.45 10.45
C ASP A 90 9.50 6.53 9.97
N ALA A 91 10.42 6.17 9.06
CA ALA A 91 11.39 7.11 8.51
C ALA A 91 10.87 7.87 7.29
N ILE A 92 9.86 7.34 6.60
CA ILE A 92 9.27 7.98 5.42
C ILE A 92 8.19 8.97 5.88
N THR A 93 8.44 10.24 5.61
CA THR A 93 7.53 11.34 5.93
C THR A 93 6.71 11.75 4.70
N PRO A 94 5.78 12.71 4.82
CA PRO A 94 5.13 13.31 3.65
C PRO A 94 6.11 13.97 2.66
N ASN A 95 7.29 14.42 3.11
CA ASN A 95 8.35 14.95 2.24
C ASN A 95 9.06 13.84 1.44
N GLY A 96 8.88 12.59 1.85
CA GLY A 96 9.34 11.39 1.16
C GLY A 96 10.87 11.22 1.06
N VAL A 97 11.25 10.11 0.44
CA VAL A 97 12.64 9.71 0.17
C VAL A 97 12.72 9.25 -1.29
N GLN A 98 13.76 9.63 -2.02
CA GLN A 98 13.95 9.12 -3.39
C GLN A 98 14.48 7.69 -3.35
N TRP A 99 14.10 6.86 -4.31
CA TRP A 99 14.76 5.57 -4.50
C TRP A 99 15.81 5.64 -5.63
N PRO A 100 16.93 4.91 -5.50
CA PRO A 100 17.24 3.87 -4.51
C PRO A 100 17.57 4.43 -3.11
N SER A 101 16.99 3.86 -2.06
CA SER A 101 17.36 4.14 -0.66
C SER A 101 17.94 2.87 -0.05
N ASN A 102 19.26 2.86 0.19
CA ASN A 102 20.00 1.71 0.70
C ASN A 102 21.36 2.16 1.30
N LYS A 103 22.23 1.21 1.67
CA LYS A 103 23.55 1.51 2.25
C LYS A 103 24.40 2.46 1.39
N ASN A 104 24.28 2.39 0.07
CA ASN A 104 25.04 3.23 -0.85
C ASN A 104 24.36 4.58 -1.11
N ASN A 105 23.06 4.69 -0.84
CA ASN A 105 22.23 5.88 -1.02
C ASN A 105 21.38 6.09 0.25
N PRO A 106 21.98 6.46 1.39
CA PRO A 106 21.31 6.44 2.68
C PRO A 106 20.17 7.49 2.79
N ASN A 107 20.21 8.53 1.97
CA ASN A 107 19.19 9.59 1.94
C ASN A 107 18.25 9.50 0.72
N GLY A 108 18.35 8.40 -0.04
CA GLY A 108 17.79 8.30 -1.38
C GLY A 108 18.72 8.82 -2.46
#